data_AF-A0A3D3G2P4-F1
#
_entry.id   AF-A0A3D3G2P4-F1
#
_cell.length_a   1.000
_cell.length_b   1.000
_cell.length_c   1.000
_cell.angle_alpha   90.00
_cell.angle_beta   90.00
_cell.angle_gamma   90.00
#
_symmetry.space_group_name_H-M   'P 1'
#
loop_
_entity.id
_entity.type
_entity.pdbx_description
1 polymer ?
#
loop_
_entity_poly.entity_id
_entity_poly.type
_entity_poly.pdbx_seq_one_letter_code
_entity_poly.pdbx_strand_id
1 'polypeptide(L)'
;DRRGENIIMYPAILILAFGLFLLSQVQTASMLLICAVLLGLGFGNIQSVCQTIAVKSTSLDRMGLATSTFFIFLDAGLGFGPYILGKLLEYINYSQLYFISSLLALICVVLYYLLHGRKVRAPFKTVNL
;
A
#
# COMPACT_ATOMS: atom_id res chain seq x y z
N ASP A 1 -6.33 3.74 -20.02
CA ASP A 1 -6.09 2.29 -19.90
C ASP A 1 -4.77 1.88 -20.59
N ARG A 2 -3.63 1.84 -19.87
CA ARG A 2 -2.27 1.32 -20.24
C ARG A 2 -1.09 2.15 -19.71
N ARG A 3 -1.28 3.42 -19.32
CA ARG A 3 -0.24 4.27 -18.69
C ARG A 3 -0.60 4.84 -17.31
N GLY A 4 -1.85 4.75 -16.88
CA GLY A 4 -2.37 5.53 -15.74
C GLY A 4 -2.18 4.92 -14.34
N GLU A 5 -2.10 3.59 -14.21
CA GLU A 5 -2.16 2.94 -12.89
C GLU A 5 -0.88 3.17 -12.09
N ASN A 6 0.29 3.02 -12.73
CA ASN A 6 1.57 3.34 -12.10
C ASN A 6 1.75 4.85 -11.85
N ILE A 7 1.26 5.73 -12.74
CA ILE A 7 1.41 7.19 -12.60
C ILE A 7 0.69 7.72 -11.35
N ILE A 8 -0.43 7.10 -10.96
CA ILE A 8 -1.21 7.50 -9.78
C ILE A 8 -0.67 6.84 -8.50
N MET A 9 -0.08 5.64 -8.63
CA MET A 9 0.45 4.92 -7.47
C MET A 9 1.68 5.60 -6.86
N TYR A 10 2.60 6.13 -7.68
CA TYR A 10 3.77 6.87 -7.19
C TYR A 10 3.41 8.04 -6.26
N PRO A 11 2.56 9.01 -6.66
CA PRO A 11 2.18 10.11 -5.78
C PRO A 11 1.34 9.63 -4.59
N ALA A 12 0.43 8.65 -4.77
CA ALA A 12 -0.37 8.13 -3.66
C ALA A 12 0.49 7.50 -2.56
N ILE A 13 1.50 6.74 -2.96
CA ILE A 13 2.43 6.10 -2.05
C ILE A 13 3.38 7.10 -1.39
N LEU A 14 3.87 8.10 -2.13
CA LEU A 14 4.66 9.20 -1.55
C LEU A 14 3.84 10.01 -0.54
N ILE A 15 2.57 10.29 -0.84
CA ILE A 15 1.64 10.96 0.08
C ILE A 15 1.42 10.12 1.33
N LEU A 16 1.25 8.80 1.20
CA LEU A 16 1.10 7.89 2.34
C LEU A 16 2.36 7.88 3.22
N ALA A 17 3.55 7.72 2.62
CA ALA A 17 4.82 7.71 3.35
C ALA A 17 5.06 9.06 4.05
N PHE A 18 4.79 10.16 3.35
CA PHE A 18 4.88 11.49 3.94
C PHE A 18 3.87 11.67 5.09
N GLY A 19 2.64 11.18 4.95
CA GLY A 19 1.63 11.19 6.01
C GLY A 19 2.05 10.41 7.25
N LEU A 20 2.67 9.23 7.09
CA LEU A 20 3.21 8.43 8.20
C LEU A 20 4.40 9.12 8.89
N PHE A 21 5.28 9.74 8.11
CA PHE A 21 6.40 10.52 8.64
C PHE A 21 5.91 11.74 9.43
N LEU A 22 4.92 12.47 8.89
CA LEU A 22 4.32 13.62 9.55
C LEU A 22 3.60 13.19 10.85
N LEU A 23 2.98 12.01 10.84
CA LEU A 23 2.33 11.40 12.00
C LEU A 23 3.33 11.03 13.11
N SER A 24 4.56 10.63 12.76
CA SER A 24 5.63 10.39 13.73
C SER A 24 6.03 11.65 14.50
N GLN A 25 5.96 12.81 13.84
CA GLN A 25 6.30 14.12 14.41
C GLN A 25 5.10 14.85 15.01
N VAL A 26 3.93 14.20 15.09
CA VAL A 26 2.69 14.85 15.49
C VAL A 26 2.73 15.24 16.97
N GLN A 27 2.47 16.51 17.26
CA GLN A 27 2.43 17.03 18.63
C GLN A 27 1.09 17.70 18.96
N THR A 28 0.24 17.95 17.95
CA THR A 28 -1.01 18.70 18.08
C THR A 28 -2.16 18.01 17.32
N ALA A 29 -3.39 18.19 17.82
CA ALA A 29 -4.59 17.60 17.23
C ALA A 29 -4.87 18.07 15.79
N SER A 30 -4.56 19.33 15.47
CA SER A 30 -4.67 19.88 14.13
C SER A 30 -3.72 19.20 13.13
N MET A 31 -2.50 18.86 13.57
CA MET A 31 -1.54 18.12 12.75
C MET A 31 -2.00 16.67 12.53
N LEU A 32 -2.64 16.05 13.52
CA LEU A 32 -3.29 14.74 13.39
C LEU A 32 -4.37 14.72 12.29
N LEU A 33 -5.20 15.76 12.20
CA LEU A 33 -6.23 15.87 11.16
C LEU A 33 -5.61 15.97 9.76
N ILE A 34 -4.54 16.75 9.61
CA ILE A 34 -3.80 16.85 8.35
C ILE A 34 -3.21 15.48 7.96
N CYS A 35 -2.60 14.78 8.92
CA CYS A 35 -2.10 13.42 8.71
C CYS A 35 -3.22 12.45 8.30
N ALA A 36 -4.40 12.51 8.94
CA ALA A 36 -5.53 11.65 8.61
C ALA A 36 -6.02 11.87 7.17
N VAL A 37 -6.06 13.12 6.69
CA VAL A 37 -6.41 13.43 5.30
C VAL A 37 -5.37 12.87 4.33
N LEU A 38 -4.07 13.09 4.61
CA LEU A 38 -2.98 12.57 3.78
C LEU A 38 -2.98 11.03 3.73
N LEU A 39 -3.12 10.39 4.89
CA LEU A 39 -3.19 8.93 5.00
C LEU A 39 -4.43 8.38 4.31
N GLY A 40 -5.60 9.02 4.46
CA GLY A 40 -6.83 8.61 3.78
C GLY A 40 -6.72 8.70 2.26
N LEU A 41 -6.16 9.79 1.74
CA LEU A 41 -5.93 9.98 0.31
C LEU A 41 -4.92 8.96 -0.25
N GLY A 42 -3.82 8.73 0.45
CA GLY A 42 -2.81 7.75 0.05
C GLY A 42 -3.34 6.31 0.12
N PHE A 43 -3.90 5.93 1.27
CA PHE A 43 -4.37 4.56 1.54
C PHE A 43 -5.53 4.17 0.64
N GLY A 44 -6.52 5.06 0.43
CA GLY A 44 -7.66 4.79 -0.43
C GLY A 44 -7.24 4.54 -1.89
N ASN A 45 -6.32 5.35 -2.42
CA ASN A 45 -5.78 5.14 -3.76
C ASN A 45 -5.01 3.82 -3.86
N ILE A 46 -4.15 3.50 -2.88
CA ILE A 46 -3.39 2.24 -2.88
C ILE A 46 -4.33 1.04 -2.84
N GLN A 47 -5.34 1.06 -1.98
CA GLN A 47 -6.26 -0.06 -1.82
C GLN A 47 -7.07 -0.32 -3.10
N SER A 48 -7.57 0.74 -3.75
CA SER A 48 -8.32 0.64 -5.00
C SER A 48 -7.45 0.14 -6.16
N VAL A 49 -6.20 0.62 -6.26
CA VAL A 49 -5.26 0.16 -7.29
C VAL A 49 -4.83 -1.28 -7.05
N CYS A 50 -4.49 -1.67 -5.81
CA CYS A 50 -4.14 -3.05 -5.47
C CYS A 50 -5.26 -4.04 -5.82
N GLN A 51 -6.51 -3.70 -5.50
CA GLN A 51 -7.67 -4.54 -5.84
C GLN A 51 -7.83 -4.65 -7.37
N THR A 52 -7.68 -3.53 -8.09
CA THR A 52 -7.73 -3.51 -9.56
C THR A 52 -6.62 -4.37 -10.18
N ILE A 53 -5.39 -4.28 -9.67
CA ILE A 53 -4.24 -5.09 -10.14
C ILE A 53 -4.49 -6.58 -9.89
N ALA A 54 -4.98 -6.95 -8.70
CA ALA A 54 -5.27 -8.34 -8.36
C ALA A 54 -6.31 -8.95 -9.31
N VAL A 55 -7.36 -8.18 -9.62
CA VAL A 55 -8.42 -8.58 -10.55
C VAL A 55 -7.89 -8.66 -11.99
N LYS A 56 -7.19 -7.61 -12.47
CA LYS A 56 -6.62 -7.55 -13.84
C LYS A 56 -5.49 -8.56 -14.09
N SER A 57 -4.79 -9.00 -13.05
CA SER A 57 -3.70 -9.98 -13.17
C SER A 57 -4.19 -11.43 -13.36
N THR A 58 -5.51 -11.67 -13.36
CA THR A 58 -6.11 -13.00 -13.51
C THR A 58 -7.20 -13.03 -14.59
N SER A 59 -7.45 -14.19 -15.18
CA SER A 59 -8.55 -14.38 -16.14
C SER A 59 -9.91 -14.14 -15.47
N LEU A 60 -10.91 -13.65 -16.22
CA LEU A 60 -12.25 -13.32 -15.70
C LEU A 60 -12.87 -14.42 -14.82
N ASP A 61 -12.69 -15.70 -15.17
CA ASP A 61 -13.18 -16.86 -14.40
C ASP A 61 -12.53 -17.05 -13.02
N ARG A 62 -11.37 -16.43 -12.76
CA ARG A 62 -10.60 -16.59 -11.51
C ARG A 62 -10.49 -15.31 -10.68
N MET A 63 -11.19 -14.24 -11.07
CA MET A 63 -11.20 -12.95 -10.34
C MET A 63 -11.67 -13.11 -8.90
N GLY A 64 -12.64 -14.01 -8.65
CA GLY A 64 -13.11 -14.33 -7.30
C GLY A 64 -11.99 -14.90 -6.41
N LEU A 65 -11.25 -15.90 -6.92
CA LEU A 65 -10.12 -16.52 -6.21
C LEU A 65 -8.97 -15.52 -5.93
N ALA A 66 -8.68 -14.65 -6.89
CA ALA A 66 -7.67 -13.60 -6.75
C ALA A 66 -8.04 -12.61 -5.63
N THR A 67 -9.30 -12.17 -5.62
CA THR A 67 -9.83 -11.24 -4.63
C THR A 67 -9.87 -11.88 -3.25
N SER A 68 -10.33 -13.14 -3.12
CA SER A 68 -10.32 -13.87 -1.86
C SER A 68 -8.90 -14.04 -1.31
N THR A 69 -7.94 -14.37 -2.16
CA THR A 69 -6.53 -14.50 -1.74
C THR A 69 -5.99 -13.15 -1.24
N PHE A 70 -6.29 -12.05 -1.94
CA PHE A 70 -5.92 -10.70 -1.49
C PHE A 70 -6.53 -10.37 -0.12
N PHE A 71 -7.82 -10.66 0.10
CA PHE A 71 -8.47 -10.45 1.40
C PHE A 71 -7.88 -11.32 2.51
N ILE A 72 -7.53 -12.59 2.24
CA ILE A 72 -6.88 -13.45 3.24
C ILE A 72 -5.55 -12.84 3.70
N PHE A 73 -4.72 -12.34 2.77
CA PHE A 73 -3.47 -11.66 3.12
C PHE A 73 -3.71 -10.32 3.83
N LEU A 74 -4.75 -9.57 3.42
CA LEU A 74 -5.13 -8.32 4.07
C LEU A 74 -5.56 -8.56 5.52
N ASP A 75 -6.44 -9.52 5.77
CA ASP A 75 -6.93 -9.89 7.09
C ASP A 75 -5.80 -10.45 7.96
N ALA A 76 -4.89 -11.24 7.37
CA ALA A 76 -3.67 -11.65 8.06
C ALA A 76 -2.83 -10.43 8.46
N GLY A 77 -2.63 -9.46 7.57
CA GLY A 77 -1.92 -8.22 7.88
C GLY A 77 -2.60 -7.40 8.99
N LEU A 78 -3.93 -7.27 8.95
CA LEU A 78 -4.71 -6.57 9.96
C LEU A 78 -4.75 -7.30 11.30
N GLY A 79 -4.67 -8.64 11.30
CA GLY A 79 -4.61 -9.45 12.52
C GLY A 79 -3.22 -9.50 13.14
N PHE A 80 -2.18 -9.79 12.35
CA PHE A 80 -0.81 -9.90 12.83
C PHE A 80 -0.13 -8.54 13.03
N GLY A 81 -0.55 -7.50 12.30
CA GLY A 81 0.04 -6.17 12.36
C GLY A 81 0.02 -5.57 13.77
N PRO A 82 -1.15 -5.40 14.40
CA PRO A 82 -1.26 -4.87 15.77
C PRO A 82 -0.54 -5.73 16.80
N TYR A 83 -0.48 -7.05 16.61
CA TYR A 83 0.24 -7.95 17.50
C TYR A 83 1.76 -7.68 17.49
N ILE A 84 2.35 -7.57 16.30
CA ILE A 84 3.78 -7.25 16.13
C ILE A 84 4.07 -5.83 16.62
N LEU A 85 3.23 -4.86 16.24
CA LEU A 85 3.35 -3.46 16.63
C LEU A 85 3.20 -3.26 18.15
N GLY A 86 2.25 -3.97 18.77
CA GLY A 86 2.00 -3.93 20.21
C GLY A 86 3.19 -4.47 21.00
N LYS A 87 3.79 -5.57 20.54
CA LYS A 87 5.03 -6.08 21.14
C LYS A 87 6.21 -5.12 20.95
N LEU A 88 6.26 -4.39 19.83
CA LEU A 88 7.26 -3.35 19.60
C LEU A 88 7.12 -2.20 20.60
N LEU A 89 5.90 -1.79 20.96
CA LEU A 89 5.64 -0.71 21.92
C LEU A 89 6.22 -0.97 23.33
N GLU A 90 6.50 -2.23 23.68
CA GLU A 90 7.21 -2.55 24.93
C GLU A 90 8.66 -2.05 24.93
N TYR A 91 9.24 -1.83 23.74
CA TYR A 91 10.63 -1.42 23.53
C TYR A 91 10.78 -0.02 22.91
N ILE A 92 9.77 0.49 22.20
CA ILE A 92 9.81 1.78 21.48
C ILE A 92 8.63 2.67 21.80
N ASN A 93 8.80 3.99 21.62
CA ASN A 93 7.73 4.96 21.77
C ASN A 93 6.81 5.01 20.54
N TYR A 94 5.59 5.52 20.69
CA TYR A 94 4.65 5.73 19.58
C TYR A 94 5.25 6.51 18.40
N SER A 95 6.02 7.56 18.67
CA SER A 95 6.69 8.34 17.62
C SER A 95 7.66 7.49 16.79
N GLN A 96 8.46 6.62 17.45
CA GLN A 96 9.37 5.69 16.77
C GLN A 96 8.62 4.58 16.02
N LEU A 97 7.48 4.14 16.54
CA LEU A 97 6.62 3.15 15.87
C LEU A 97 6.10 3.70 14.54
N TYR A 98 5.60 4.93 14.53
CA TYR A 98 5.16 5.59 13.30
C TYR A 98 6.33 5.85 12.34
N PHE A 99 7.52 6.16 12.85
CA PHE A 99 8.72 6.31 12.02
C PHE A 99 9.10 4.99 11.33
N ILE A 100 9.15 3.88 12.07
CA ILE A 100 9.41 2.55 11.52
C ILE A 100 8.33 2.16 10.50
N SER A 101 7.06 2.48 10.79
CA SER A 101 5.94 2.25 9.87
C SER A 101 6.09 3.05 8.57
N SER A 102 6.56 4.30 8.66
CA SER A 102 6.91 5.12 7.49
C SER A 102 8.05 4.50 6.68
N LEU A 103 9.05 3.92 7.35
CA LEU A 103 10.17 3.26 6.69
C LEU A 103 9.73 1.95 6.00
N LEU A 104 8.87 1.18 6.65
CA LEU A 104 8.22 -0.01 6.09
C LEU A 104 7.38 0.34 4.86
N ALA A 105 6.59 1.42 4.94
CA ALA A 105 5.85 1.95 3.80
C ALA A 105 6.80 2.32 2.66
N LEU A 106 7.91 3.02 2.95
CA LEU A 106 8.98 3.35 1.99
C LEU A 106 9.57 2.11 1.32
N ILE A 107 9.85 1.04 2.08
CA ILE A 107 10.36 -0.23 1.55
C ILE A 107 9.32 -0.89 0.63
N CYS A 108 8.03 -0.88 1.00
CA CYS A 108 6.96 -1.36 0.14
C CYS A 108 6.89 -0.59 -1.20
N VAL A 109 7.18 0.71 -1.20
CA VAL A 109 7.30 1.52 -2.43
C VAL A 109 8.45 1.02 -3.30
N VAL A 110 9.61 0.79 -2.70
CA VAL A 110 10.80 0.33 -3.41
C VAL A 110 10.58 -1.08 -3.96
N LEU A 111 9.93 -1.96 -3.20
CA LEU A 111 9.55 -3.28 -3.67
C LEU A 111 8.53 -3.20 -4.81
N TYR A 112 7.51 -2.35 -4.70
CA TYR A 112 6.56 -2.11 -5.78
C TYR A 112 7.27 -1.58 -7.04
N TYR A 113 8.19 -0.63 -6.87
CA TYR A 113 9.03 -0.10 -7.95
C TYR A 113 9.85 -1.20 -8.63
N LEU A 114 10.51 -2.07 -7.85
CA LEU A 114 11.35 -3.16 -8.36
C LEU A 114 10.54 -4.29 -9.03
N LEU A 115 9.39 -4.67 -8.45
CA LEU A 115 8.54 -5.77 -8.94
C LEU A 115 7.65 -5.35 -10.11
N HIS A 116 7.03 -4.16 -10.04
CA HIS A 116 6.13 -3.65 -11.09
C HIS A 116 6.89 -2.93 -12.20
N GLY A 117 7.97 -2.21 -11.89
CA GLY A 117 8.84 -1.55 -12.88
C GLY A 117 9.52 -2.53 -13.84
N ARG A 118 9.73 -3.79 -13.44
CA ARG A 118 10.30 -4.84 -14.31
C ARG A 118 9.29 -5.61 -15.15
N LYS A 119 7.98 -5.59 -14.82
CA LYS A 119 6.96 -6.41 -15.51
C LYS A 119 6.14 -5.68 -16.58
N VAL A 120 6.45 -4.41 -16.91
CA VAL A 120 5.95 -3.76 -18.15
C VAL A 120 6.80 -4.16 -19.38
N ARG A 121 7.29 -5.41 -19.40
CA ARG A 121 7.84 -6.08 -20.57
C ARG A 121 7.38 -7.54 -20.58
N ALA A 122 6.08 -7.76 -20.63
CA ALA A 122 5.55 -8.96 -21.25
C ALA A 122 4.60 -8.48 -22.35
N PRO A 123 4.98 -8.58 -23.63
CA PRO A 123 4.14 -8.14 -24.73
C PRO A 123 2.85 -8.97 -24.72
N PHE A 124 1.76 -8.29 -25.08
CA PHE A 124 0.49 -8.89 -25.45
C PHE A 124 0.72 -10.17 -26.24
N LYS A 125 0.28 -11.31 -25.69
CA LYS A 125 0.02 -12.48 -26.53
C LYS A 125 -1.34 -12.21 -27.18
N THR A 126 -1.30 -11.70 -28.41
CA THR A 126 -2.44 -11.68 -29.32
C THR A 126 -3.02 -13.09 -29.41
N VAL A 127 -4.20 -13.29 -28.84
CA VAL A 127 -5.08 -14.39 -29.23
C VAL A 127 -5.65 -13.99 -30.58
N ASN A 128 -5.04 -14.51 -31.64
CA ASN A 128 -5.62 -14.46 -32.99
C ASN A 128 -6.83 -15.40 -33.02
N LEU A 129 -7.92 -14.88 -33.59
CA LEU A 129 -9.09 -15.62 -34.07
C LEU A 129 -8.70 -16.65 -35.11
#